data_AF-A0A7R9W000-F1
#
_entry.id   AF-A0A7R9W000-F1
#
_cell.length_a   1.000
_cell.length_b   1.000
_cell.length_c   1.000
_cell.angle_alpha   90.00
_cell.angle_beta   90.00
_cell.angle_gamma   90.00
#
_symmetry.space_group_name_H-M   'P 1'
#
loop_
_entity.id
_entity.type
_entity.pdbx_description
1 polymer ?
#
loop_
_entity_poly.entity_id
_entity_poly.type
_entity_poly.pdbx_seq_one_letter_code
_entity_poly.pdbx_strand_id
1 'polypeptide(L)'
;GGGGGGAGAASAQRQAQGEAACLDAMRLLLFQERDLMAGHHFRSSAQQCAAQGGGEVMRKRLKRITEEISTLSTSLPLSYDSAIFVAVDSQRMDVLRALILPAPDTPYAFGAFVFDILLPPDYPNHPPQVHFLTTGEGRVRFNPNLYNCGKVCLSLLGTWSGPSWQPGTSTLLQVLVSISAMILVPDPFFNEPSYERMMHTPQGCANSKAYNESIRANTMSVAVLPAAEALAAAASGQARGCRLPGWDTFKEAIEVHLRAKREDIVRTIDAWEKEASNPQAKSSLQAAHKRIKAALELLAGPT
;
A
#
# COMPACT_ATOMS: atom_id res chain seq x y z
N GLY A 1 -34.11 -33.35 -13.97
CA GLY A 1 -33.49 -32.23 -13.25
C GLY A 1 -32.15 -31.93 -13.88
N GLY A 2 -31.96 -30.73 -14.43
CA GLY A 2 -30.75 -30.38 -15.17
C GLY A 2 -30.63 -28.89 -15.49
N GLY A 3 -30.95 -28.02 -14.52
CA GLY A 3 -30.99 -26.56 -14.71
C GLY A 3 -29.92 -25.75 -13.96
N GLY A 4 -29.01 -26.38 -13.22
CA GLY A 4 -28.09 -25.68 -12.30
C GLY A 4 -26.75 -25.20 -12.88
N GLY A 5 -26.34 -25.68 -14.07
CA GLY A 5 -24.98 -25.46 -14.58
C GLY A 5 -24.72 -24.11 -15.27
N GLY A 6 -25.75 -23.48 -15.86
CA GLY A 6 -25.58 -22.29 -16.71
C GLY A 6 -25.36 -20.97 -15.94
N ALA A 7 -25.97 -20.83 -14.76
CA ALA A 7 -25.90 -19.59 -13.98
C ALA A 7 -24.52 -19.39 -13.32
N GLY A 8 -23.88 -20.47 -12.86
CA GLY A 8 -22.54 -20.43 -12.27
C GLY A 8 -21.45 -20.07 -13.28
N ALA A 9 -21.52 -20.62 -14.49
CA ALA A 9 -20.58 -20.32 -15.57
C ALA A 9 -20.67 -18.85 -16.03
N ALA A 10 -21.89 -18.32 -16.19
CA ALA A 10 -22.10 -16.92 -16.56
C ALA A 10 -21.64 -15.94 -15.46
N SER A 11 -21.77 -16.31 -14.19
CA SER A 11 -21.28 -15.51 -13.06
C SER A 11 -19.75 -15.48 -13.01
N ALA A 12 -19.10 -16.64 -13.13
CA ALA A 12 -17.64 -16.74 -13.15
C ALA A 12 -17.02 -15.97 -14.34
N GLN A 13 -17.66 -16.03 -15.51
CA GLN A 13 -17.20 -15.32 -16.69
C GLN A 13 -17.34 -13.80 -16.55
N ARG A 14 -18.43 -13.30 -15.95
CA ARG A 14 -18.59 -11.87 -15.63
C ARG A 14 -17.56 -11.38 -14.64
N GLN A 15 -17.25 -12.17 -13.62
CA GLN A 15 -16.21 -11.85 -12.65
C GLN A 15 -14.85 -11.76 -13.32
N ALA A 16 -14.47 -12.76 -14.12
CA ALA A 16 -13.20 -12.77 -14.86
C ALA A 16 -13.06 -11.57 -15.82
N GLN A 17 -14.15 -11.17 -16.47
CA GLN A 17 -14.17 -9.96 -17.32
C GLN A 17 -13.99 -8.67 -16.51
N GLY A 18 -14.62 -8.58 -15.34
CA GLY A 18 -14.45 -7.44 -14.43
C GLY A 18 -13.02 -7.34 -13.87
N GLU A 19 -12.42 -8.48 -13.51
CA GLU A 19 -11.03 -8.56 -13.07
C GLU A 19 -10.06 -8.13 -14.19
N ALA A 20 -10.27 -8.60 -15.42
CA ALA A 20 -9.45 -8.20 -16.57
C ALA A 20 -9.54 -6.70 -16.86
N ALA A 21 -10.75 -6.13 -16.86
CA ALA A 21 -10.93 -4.70 -17.07
C ALA A 21 -10.27 -3.85 -15.97
N CYS A 22 -10.34 -4.30 -14.72
CA CYS A 22 -9.63 -3.67 -13.59
C CYS A 22 -8.11 -3.69 -13.81
N LEU A 23 -7.56 -4.84 -14.18
CA LEU A 23 -6.13 -5.01 -14.45
C LEU A 23 -5.66 -4.11 -15.60
N ASP A 24 -6.43 -4.01 -16.68
CA ASP A 24 -6.07 -3.16 -17.82
C ASP A 24 -6.08 -1.67 -17.44
N ALA A 25 -7.07 -1.23 -16.65
CA ALA A 25 -7.09 0.13 -16.12
C ALA A 25 -5.91 0.41 -15.17
N MET A 26 -5.59 -0.51 -14.26
CA MET A 26 -4.47 -0.38 -13.33
C MET A 26 -3.11 -0.39 -14.02
N ARG A 27 -2.94 -1.16 -15.10
CA ARG A 27 -1.67 -1.27 -15.84
C ARG A 27 -1.17 0.09 -16.33
N LEU A 28 -2.08 0.97 -16.74
CA LEU A 28 -1.75 2.32 -17.21
C LEU A 28 -1.31 3.27 -16.07
N LEU A 29 -1.51 2.87 -14.82
CA LEU A 29 -1.27 3.69 -13.64
C LEU A 29 -0.05 3.23 -12.83
N LEU A 30 0.54 2.07 -13.15
CA LEU A 30 1.63 1.46 -12.38
C LEU A 30 2.84 2.38 -12.18
N PHE A 31 3.20 3.15 -13.21
CA PHE A 31 4.31 4.07 -13.15
C PHE A 31 3.90 5.44 -13.72
N GLN A 32 4.06 6.50 -12.93
CA GLN A 32 3.63 7.84 -13.32
C GLN A 32 4.70 8.90 -13.01
N GLU A 33 4.68 9.99 -13.76
CA GLU A 33 5.42 11.21 -13.42
C GLU A 33 4.47 12.22 -12.77
N ARG A 34 4.83 12.79 -11.62
CA ARG A 34 3.99 13.70 -10.84
C ARG A 34 4.84 14.82 -10.21
N ASP A 35 4.23 15.92 -9.79
CA ASP A 35 4.90 16.86 -8.86
C ASP A 35 4.74 16.31 -7.44
N LEU A 36 5.85 15.85 -6.85
CA LEU A 36 5.85 15.22 -5.54
C LEU A 36 6.42 16.13 -4.46
N MET A 37 7.26 17.11 -4.83
CA MET A 37 7.99 17.95 -3.88
C MET A 37 7.06 18.67 -2.89
N ALA A 38 5.85 19.02 -3.32
CA ALA A 38 4.80 19.53 -2.43
C ALA A 38 4.30 18.41 -1.48
N GLY A 39 4.75 18.47 -0.22
CA GLY A 39 4.31 17.53 0.82
C GLY A 39 5.06 16.20 0.85
N HIS A 40 6.19 16.08 0.15
CA HIS A 40 7.10 14.95 0.32
C HIS A 40 7.82 15.00 1.67
N HIS A 41 7.89 13.87 2.39
CA HIS A 41 8.59 13.74 3.66
C HIS A 41 10.06 14.17 3.55
N PHE A 42 10.72 13.75 2.47
CA PHE A 42 12.13 14.04 2.24
C PHE A 42 12.41 15.36 1.49
N ARG A 43 11.44 16.28 1.38
CA ARG A 43 11.60 17.54 0.63
C ARG A 43 12.88 18.30 1.01
N SER A 44 13.08 18.52 2.31
CA SER A 44 14.23 19.28 2.82
C SER A 44 15.56 18.57 2.50
N SER A 45 15.61 17.25 2.72
CA SER A 45 16.79 16.44 2.40
C SER A 45 17.09 16.47 0.91
N ALA A 46 16.08 16.29 0.05
CA ALA A 46 16.22 16.36 -1.40
C ALA A 46 16.81 17.71 -1.82
N GLN A 47 16.28 18.82 -1.32
CA GLN A 47 16.78 20.17 -1.64
C GLN A 47 18.26 20.36 -1.27
N GLN A 48 18.72 19.77 -0.15
CA GLN A 48 20.13 19.80 0.26
C GLN A 48 21.02 18.90 -0.63
N CYS A 49 20.50 17.77 -1.12
CA CYS A 49 21.23 16.81 -1.96
C CYS A 49 21.67 17.39 -3.31
N ALA A 50 20.96 18.39 -3.85
CA ALA A 50 21.25 18.96 -5.16
C ALA A 50 22.62 19.69 -5.22
N ALA A 51 23.26 19.94 -4.08
CA ALA A 51 24.46 20.78 -3.98
C ALA A 51 25.79 20.00 -3.88
N GLN A 52 25.79 18.65 -3.87
CA GLN A 52 26.98 17.87 -3.50
C GLN A 52 27.35 16.81 -4.56
N GLY A 53 28.45 17.02 -5.28
CA GLY A 53 29.11 15.99 -6.09
C GLY A 53 29.88 16.52 -7.29
N GLY A 54 31.10 15.99 -7.51
CA GLY A 54 31.84 16.19 -8.76
C GLY A 54 31.20 15.44 -9.94
N GLY A 55 31.52 15.84 -11.18
CA GLY A 55 30.81 15.39 -12.38
C GLY A 55 30.75 13.87 -12.60
N GLU A 56 31.81 13.12 -12.27
CA GLU A 56 31.83 11.66 -12.49
C GLU A 56 30.93 10.90 -11.50
N VAL A 57 30.94 11.29 -10.23
CA VAL A 57 30.09 10.68 -9.18
C VAL A 57 28.63 10.90 -9.51
N MET A 58 28.27 12.13 -9.88
CA MET A 58 26.93 12.49 -10.31
C MET A 58 26.47 11.69 -11.53
N ARG A 59 27.36 11.49 -12.52
CA ARG A 59 27.06 10.70 -13.72
C ARG A 59 26.81 9.22 -13.41
N LYS A 60 27.62 8.61 -12.55
CA LYS A 60 27.45 7.21 -12.11
C LYS A 60 26.14 7.03 -11.34
N ARG A 61 25.83 7.95 -10.43
CA ARG A 61 24.55 7.98 -9.70
C ARG A 61 23.37 8.12 -10.65
N LEU A 62 23.38 9.10 -11.54
CA LEU A 62 22.29 9.33 -12.48
C LEU A 62 22.04 8.11 -13.35
N LYS A 63 23.11 7.50 -13.90
CA LYS A 63 23.00 6.26 -14.66
C LYS A 63 22.26 5.18 -13.88
N ARG A 64 22.64 4.98 -12.62
CA ARG A 64 21.99 3.99 -11.76
C ARG A 64 20.53 4.32 -11.46
N ILE A 65 20.19 5.58 -11.22
CA ILE A 65 18.81 6.01 -11.00
C ILE A 65 17.96 5.78 -12.25
N THR A 66 18.49 6.04 -13.44
CA THR A 66 17.83 5.73 -14.71
C THR A 66 17.58 4.23 -14.87
N GLU A 67 18.52 3.38 -14.47
CA GLU A 67 18.34 1.91 -14.47
C GLU A 67 17.21 1.47 -13.51
N GLU A 68 17.12 2.08 -12.31
CA GLU A 68 16.01 1.84 -11.37
C GLU A 68 14.67 2.23 -11.99
N ILE A 69 14.56 3.44 -12.56
CA ILE A 69 13.34 3.94 -13.18
C ILE A 69 12.91 3.07 -14.36
N SER A 70 13.86 2.67 -15.21
CA SER A 70 13.57 1.75 -16.31
C SER A 70 12.96 0.44 -15.80
N THR A 71 13.52 -0.12 -14.72
CA THR A 71 13.02 -1.37 -14.12
C THR A 71 11.63 -1.16 -13.52
N LEU A 72 11.41 -0.07 -12.77
CA LEU A 72 10.12 0.23 -12.15
C LEU A 72 9.03 0.51 -13.18
N SER A 73 9.35 1.13 -14.33
CA SER A 73 8.36 1.38 -15.38
C SER A 73 7.80 0.13 -16.04
N THR A 74 8.50 -1.02 -15.94
CA THR A 74 8.14 -2.24 -16.68
C THR A 74 7.87 -3.46 -15.82
N SER A 75 8.35 -3.48 -14.57
CA SER A 75 8.44 -4.72 -13.77
C SER A 75 7.75 -4.64 -12.41
N LEU A 76 6.92 -3.63 -12.18
CA LEU A 76 6.11 -3.54 -10.96
C LEU A 76 5.07 -4.68 -10.90
N PRO A 77 4.93 -5.37 -9.75
CA PRO A 77 3.92 -6.39 -9.57
C PRO A 77 2.50 -5.83 -9.74
N LEU A 78 1.71 -6.53 -10.56
CA LEU A 78 0.29 -6.26 -10.77
C LEU A 78 -0.46 -7.59 -10.83
N SER A 79 -1.36 -7.79 -9.87
CA SER A 79 -2.39 -8.81 -9.90
C SER A 79 -3.73 -8.18 -9.48
N TYR A 80 -4.83 -8.91 -9.64
CA TYR A 80 -6.11 -8.41 -9.16
C TYR A 80 -6.06 -8.24 -7.65
N ASP A 81 -5.35 -9.10 -6.94
CA ASP A 81 -5.31 -9.16 -5.48
C ASP A 81 -4.33 -8.18 -4.84
N SER A 82 -3.24 -7.84 -5.54
CA SER A 82 -2.20 -6.96 -5.02
C SER A 82 -1.50 -6.21 -6.14
N ALA A 83 -1.09 -4.97 -5.87
CA ALA A 83 -0.38 -4.16 -6.85
C ALA A 83 0.57 -3.16 -6.19
N ILE A 84 1.64 -2.82 -6.89
CA ILE A 84 2.57 -1.75 -6.50
C ILE A 84 2.57 -0.69 -7.58
N PHE A 85 2.31 0.56 -7.18
CA PHE A 85 2.36 1.73 -8.05
C PHE A 85 3.48 2.65 -7.59
N VAL A 86 4.14 3.30 -8.54
CA VAL A 86 5.23 4.25 -8.27
C VAL A 86 4.99 5.54 -9.04
N ALA A 87 5.17 6.66 -8.36
CA ALA A 87 5.30 7.96 -8.98
C ALA A 87 6.74 8.47 -8.80
N VAL A 88 7.31 9.05 -9.84
CA VAL A 88 8.58 9.78 -9.79
C VAL A 88 8.31 11.28 -9.90
N ASP A 89 9.09 12.09 -9.21
CA ASP A 89 8.97 13.55 -9.32
C ASP A 89 9.37 14.03 -10.72
N SER A 90 8.58 14.95 -11.30
CA SER A 90 8.77 15.46 -12.66
C SER A 90 10.07 16.22 -12.87
N GLN A 91 10.65 16.77 -11.80
CA GLN A 91 11.92 17.51 -11.87
C GLN A 91 13.07 16.73 -11.22
N ARG A 92 12.78 15.65 -10.49
CA ARG A 92 13.74 14.93 -9.66
C ARG A 92 13.55 13.42 -9.67
N MET A 93 14.36 12.76 -10.49
CA MET A 93 14.40 11.29 -10.59
C MET A 93 14.79 10.57 -9.28
N ASP A 94 15.34 11.28 -8.31
CA ASP A 94 15.71 10.73 -6.99
C ASP A 94 14.62 10.85 -5.92
N VAL A 95 13.50 11.50 -6.24
CA VAL A 95 12.33 11.65 -5.36
C VAL A 95 11.21 10.81 -5.94
N LEU A 96 10.75 9.82 -5.16
CA LEU A 96 9.70 8.90 -5.58
C LEU A 96 8.67 8.73 -4.47
N ARG A 97 7.47 8.36 -4.87
CA ARG A 97 6.41 7.94 -3.96
C ARG A 97 5.87 6.60 -4.45
N ALA A 98 5.54 5.69 -3.54
CA ALA A 98 4.97 4.39 -3.87
C ALA A 98 3.63 4.18 -3.16
N LEU A 99 2.73 3.45 -3.82
CA LEU A 99 1.50 2.92 -3.25
C LEU A 99 1.57 1.40 -3.34
N ILE A 100 1.29 0.72 -2.23
CA ILE A 100 1.12 -0.74 -2.18
C ILE A 100 -0.33 -1.03 -1.84
N LEU A 101 -0.99 -1.80 -2.69
CA LEU A 101 -2.29 -2.43 -2.46
C LEU A 101 -2.04 -3.89 -2.04
N PRO A 102 -2.25 -4.24 -0.75
CA PRO A 102 -1.87 -5.56 -0.23
C PRO A 102 -2.86 -6.64 -0.60
N ALA A 103 -2.39 -7.89 -0.52
CA ALA A 103 -3.18 -9.08 -0.75
C ALA A 103 -4.39 -9.19 0.21
N PRO A 104 -5.53 -9.76 -0.25
CA PRO A 104 -6.79 -9.78 0.49
C PRO A 104 -6.83 -10.77 1.66
N ASP A 105 -5.88 -11.70 1.73
CA ASP A 105 -5.73 -12.68 2.81
C ASP A 105 -4.98 -12.14 4.05
N THR A 106 -4.67 -10.85 4.05
CA THR A 106 -3.95 -10.16 5.12
C THR A 106 -4.87 -9.22 5.90
N PRO A 107 -4.54 -8.83 7.15
CA PRO A 107 -5.31 -7.80 7.86
C PRO A 107 -5.19 -6.39 7.22
N TYR A 108 -4.38 -6.27 6.15
CA TYR A 108 -4.16 -5.06 5.35
C TYR A 108 -5.05 -4.99 4.10
N ALA A 109 -5.91 -6.01 3.87
CA ALA A 109 -6.74 -6.14 2.69
C ALA A 109 -7.43 -4.83 2.29
N PHE A 110 -7.37 -4.53 0.99
CA PHE A 110 -7.97 -3.35 0.34
C PHE A 110 -7.41 -1.98 0.74
N GLY A 111 -6.55 -1.89 1.76
CA GLY A 111 -5.96 -0.63 2.19
C GLY A 111 -4.98 -0.06 1.17
N ALA A 112 -4.91 1.28 1.09
CA ALA A 112 -3.91 1.99 0.30
C ALA A 112 -2.73 2.43 1.19
N PHE A 113 -1.58 1.76 1.07
CA PHE A 113 -0.38 2.02 1.89
C PHE A 113 0.64 2.81 1.09
N VAL A 114 0.89 4.05 1.51
CA VAL A 114 1.72 5.01 0.75
C VAL A 114 3.06 5.23 1.44
N PHE A 115 4.12 5.33 0.64
CA PHE A 115 5.50 5.49 1.07
C PHE A 115 6.18 6.60 0.28
N ASP A 116 6.87 7.50 0.95
CA ASP A 116 7.81 8.44 0.34
C ASP A 116 9.20 7.82 0.28
N ILE A 117 9.94 8.12 -0.78
CA ILE A 117 11.22 7.50 -1.10
C ILE A 117 12.20 8.57 -1.59
N LEU A 118 13.41 8.57 -1.03
CA LEU A 118 14.52 9.41 -1.51
C LEU A 118 15.74 8.53 -1.81
N LEU A 119 16.28 8.63 -3.03
CA LEU A 119 17.57 8.05 -3.38
C LEU A 119 18.68 9.02 -2.92
N PRO A 120 19.53 8.67 -1.95
CA PRO A 120 20.50 9.62 -1.37
C PRO A 120 21.58 10.09 -2.38
N PRO A 121 22.36 11.15 -2.07
CA PRO A 121 23.40 11.69 -2.96
C PRO A 121 24.49 10.69 -3.37
N ASP A 122 24.69 9.67 -2.56
CA ASP A 122 25.70 8.63 -2.76
C ASP A 122 25.08 7.28 -3.18
N TYR A 123 23.80 7.28 -3.56
CA TYR A 123 23.15 6.12 -4.16
C TYR A 123 23.92 5.62 -5.40
N PRO A 124 24.18 4.31 -5.57
CA PRO A 124 23.66 3.18 -4.79
C PRO A 124 24.57 2.69 -3.65
N ASN A 125 25.56 3.46 -3.20
CA ASN A 125 26.45 3.03 -2.11
C ASN A 125 25.69 2.90 -0.77
N HIS A 126 24.67 3.74 -0.58
CA HIS A 126 23.71 3.61 0.50
C HIS A 126 22.31 3.25 -0.02
N PRO A 127 21.47 2.59 0.82
CA PRO A 127 20.12 2.22 0.44
C PRO A 127 19.23 3.45 0.21
N PRO A 128 18.08 3.27 -0.47
CA PRO A 128 17.05 4.31 -0.51
C PRO A 128 16.56 4.64 0.91
N GLN A 129 16.20 5.89 1.16
CA GLN A 129 15.45 6.28 2.36
C GLN A 129 13.96 6.08 2.08
N VAL A 130 13.24 5.40 2.98
CA VAL A 130 11.82 5.10 2.83
C VAL A 130 11.05 5.55 4.07
N HIS A 131 9.95 6.27 3.89
CA HIS A 131 9.08 6.74 4.95
C HIS A 131 7.63 6.35 4.68
N PHE A 132 7.02 5.65 5.62
CA PHE A 132 5.64 5.21 5.54
C PHE A 132 4.67 6.32 5.95
N LEU A 133 3.73 6.66 5.07
CA LEU A 133 2.83 7.79 5.25
C LEU A 133 1.46 7.41 5.83
N THR A 134 0.92 6.23 5.50
CA THR A 134 -0.45 5.81 5.91
C THR A 134 -0.50 5.41 7.40
N THR A 135 -0.13 6.32 8.30
CA THR A 135 -0.02 6.07 9.76
C THR A 135 -1.23 6.58 10.55
N GLY A 136 -2.23 7.12 9.87
CA GLY A 136 -3.36 7.79 10.51
C GLY A 136 -2.89 8.99 11.31
N GLU A 137 -2.06 9.84 10.71
CA GLU A 137 -1.48 11.04 11.34
C GLU A 137 -0.70 10.69 12.62
N GLY A 138 0.10 9.62 12.57
CA GLY A 138 0.95 9.21 13.70
C GLY A 138 0.25 8.37 14.77
N ARG A 139 -1.03 8.01 14.59
CA ARG A 139 -1.80 7.25 15.59
C ARG A 139 -1.63 5.73 15.50
N VAL A 140 -1.31 5.21 14.33
CA VAL A 140 -1.34 3.75 14.08
C VAL A 140 0.05 3.22 13.76
N ARG A 141 0.51 2.26 14.57
CA ARG A 141 1.61 1.34 14.21
C ARG A 141 0.99 0.15 13.48
N PHE A 142 1.17 0.08 12.16
CA PHE A 142 0.50 -0.91 11.31
C PHE A 142 1.15 -2.31 11.34
N ASN A 143 2.42 -2.37 11.68
CA ASN A 143 3.19 -3.61 11.71
C ASN A 143 4.37 -3.43 12.68
N PRO A 144 4.96 -4.51 13.23
CA PRO A 144 6.21 -4.39 13.97
C PRO A 144 7.29 -3.60 13.23
N ASN A 145 7.31 -3.71 11.90
CA ASN A 145 8.22 -3.03 11.00
C ASN A 145 7.67 -1.73 10.37
N LEU A 146 6.42 -1.33 10.64
CA LEU A 146 5.82 -0.06 10.17
C LEU A 146 5.37 0.77 11.38
N TYR A 147 6.26 1.64 11.84
CA TYR A 147 6.01 2.48 13.00
C TYR A 147 5.00 3.58 12.70
N ASN A 148 4.32 4.03 13.75
CA ASN A 148 3.40 5.17 13.68
C ASN A 148 4.10 6.48 13.29
N CYS A 149 5.37 6.64 13.63
CA CYS A 149 6.19 7.77 13.17
C CYS A 149 6.65 7.65 11.71
N GLY A 150 6.22 6.63 10.97
CA GLY A 150 6.54 6.41 9.55
C GLY A 150 7.85 5.68 9.29
N LYS A 151 8.60 5.29 10.33
CA LYS A 151 9.82 4.47 10.15
C LYS A 151 9.48 3.08 9.61
N VAL A 152 10.20 2.66 8.57
CA VAL A 152 10.14 1.33 7.95
C VAL A 152 11.35 0.50 8.36
N CYS A 153 11.12 -0.71 8.88
CA CYS A 153 12.18 -1.65 9.23
C CYS A 153 12.32 -2.73 8.15
N LEU A 154 13.44 -2.73 7.45
CA LEU A 154 13.78 -3.76 6.47
C LEU A 154 15.31 -3.87 6.40
N SER A 155 15.85 -5.08 6.30
CA SER A 155 17.30 -5.28 6.30
C SER A 155 17.97 -4.62 5.09
N LEU A 156 17.30 -4.63 3.93
CA LEU A 156 17.72 -3.91 2.73
C LEU A 156 17.78 -2.39 2.92
N LEU A 157 17.15 -1.83 3.95
CA LEU A 157 17.22 -0.42 4.32
C LEU A 157 18.23 -0.16 5.44
N GLY A 158 18.92 -1.20 5.94
CA GLY A 158 19.81 -1.09 7.10
C GLY A 158 19.09 -0.85 8.43
N THR A 159 17.76 -0.99 8.47
CA THR A 159 16.93 -0.71 9.64
C THR A 159 16.44 -1.97 10.36
N TRP A 160 16.88 -3.15 9.92
CA TRP A 160 16.54 -4.45 10.52
C TRP A 160 17.68 -5.46 10.36
N SER A 161 17.65 -6.55 11.13
CA SER A 161 18.58 -7.68 10.97
C SER A 161 18.26 -8.49 9.72
N GLY A 162 19.28 -8.99 9.03
CA GLY A 162 19.15 -9.81 7.82
C GLY A 162 20.13 -9.39 6.72
N PRO A 163 19.97 -9.90 5.49
CA PRO A 163 20.77 -9.47 4.34
C PRO A 163 20.65 -7.96 4.12
N SER A 164 21.78 -7.26 4.20
CA SER A 164 21.84 -5.82 4.02
C SER A 164 21.83 -5.42 2.54
N TRP A 165 21.63 -4.12 2.30
CA TRP A 165 21.80 -3.50 0.99
C TRP A 165 23.16 -3.83 0.38
N GLN A 166 23.16 -4.30 -0.87
CA GLN A 166 24.37 -4.56 -1.64
C GLN A 166 24.47 -3.56 -2.80
N PRO A 167 25.39 -2.57 -2.74
CA PRO A 167 25.59 -1.62 -3.81
C PRO A 167 25.84 -2.31 -5.15
N GLY A 168 25.19 -1.84 -6.21
CA GLY A 168 25.31 -2.47 -7.54
C GLY A 168 24.35 -3.64 -7.77
N THR A 169 23.89 -4.34 -6.72
CA THR A 169 23.09 -5.57 -6.86
C THR A 169 21.65 -5.41 -6.36
N SER A 170 21.46 -4.83 -5.17
CA SER A 170 20.13 -4.62 -4.61
C SER A 170 19.38 -3.55 -5.40
N THR A 171 18.06 -3.64 -5.57
CA THR A 171 17.26 -2.67 -6.34
C THR A 171 16.12 -2.06 -5.52
N LEU A 172 15.59 -0.91 -5.96
CA LEU A 172 14.39 -0.32 -5.33
C LEU A 172 13.16 -1.22 -5.52
N LEU A 173 13.06 -1.92 -6.65
CA LEU A 173 12.00 -2.90 -6.86
C LEU A 173 12.03 -4.01 -5.79
N GLN A 174 13.22 -4.53 -5.46
CA GLN A 174 13.37 -5.53 -4.39
C GLN A 174 12.90 -4.99 -3.04
N VAL A 175 13.21 -3.73 -2.70
CA VAL A 175 12.72 -3.09 -1.47
C VAL A 175 11.19 -3.06 -1.44
N LEU A 176 10.53 -2.61 -2.52
CA LEU A 176 9.07 -2.51 -2.60
C LEU A 176 8.40 -3.89 -2.52
N VAL A 177 8.95 -4.88 -3.24
CA VAL A 177 8.48 -6.27 -3.20
C VAL A 177 8.67 -6.86 -1.80
N SER A 178 9.80 -6.61 -1.13
CA SER A 178 10.03 -7.07 0.24
C SER A 178 9.06 -6.45 1.25
N ILE A 179 8.71 -5.16 1.11
CA ILE A 179 7.66 -4.56 1.95
C ILE A 179 6.34 -5.29 1.75
N SER A 180 5.93 -5.51 0.49
CA SER A 180 4.69 -6.22 0.19
C SER A 180 4.68 -7.67 0.69
N ALA A 181 5.79 -8.40 0.52
CA ALA A 181 5.84 -9.84 0.76
C ALA A 181 6.26 -10.25 2.19
N MET A 182 6.96 -9.39 2.92
CA MET A 182 7.52 -9.73 4.24
C MET A 182 6.90 -8.90 5.38
N ILE A 183 6.39 -7.70 5.09
CA ILE A 183 5.80 -6.82 6.10
C ILE A 183 4.28 -6.94 6.08
N LEU A 184 3.66 -6.83 4.90
CA LEU A 184 2.19 -6.86 4.75
C LEU A 184 1.68 -8.30 4.62
N VAL A 185 1.89 -9.11 5.66
CA VAL A 185 1.64 -10.57 5.69
C VAL A 185 0.38 -10.94 6.49
N PRO A 186 -0.13 -12.20 6.41
CA PRO A 186 -1.33 -12.62 7.14
C PRO A 186 -1.23 -12.59 8.68
N ASP A 187 -0.06 -12.90 9.24
CA ASP A 187 0.18 -12.93 10.69
C ASP A 187 1.30 -11.96 11.12
N PRO A 188 1.09 -10.64 10.98
CA PRO A 188 2.11 -9.62 11.23
C PRO A 188 2.56 -9.52 12.69
N PHE A 189 1.83 -10.12 13.63
CA PHE A 189 2.26 -10.24 15.03
C PHE A 189 3.64 -10.89 15.15
N PHE A 190 3.93 -11.90 14.32
CA PHE A 190 5.19 -12.64 14.38
C PHE A 190 6.38 -11.93 13.72
N ASN A 191 6.17 -10.75 13.12
CA ASN A 191 7.27 -9.91 12.63
C ASN A 191 8.02 -9.21 13.78
N GLU A 192 7.49 -9.25 15.01
CA GLU A 192 8.20 -8.75 16.19
C GLU A 192 9.33 -9.73 16.57
N PRO A 193 10.56 -9.26 16.84
CA PRO A 193 11.68 -10.13 17.13
C PRO A 193 11.39 -11.07 18.29
N SER A 194 11.77 -12.33 18.11
CA SER A 194 11.60 -13.39 19.11
C SER A 194 10.16 -13.85 19.31
N TYR A 195 9.18 -13.38 18.53
CA TYR A 195 7.81 -13.88 18.62
C TYR A 195 7.58 -15.11 17.74
N GLU A 196 8.49 -15.41 16.81
CA GLU A 196 8.46 -16.58 15.94
C GLU A 196 8.43 -17.89 16.74
N ARG A 197 9.09 -17.93 17.91
CA ARG A 197 9.05 -19.07 18.84
C ARG A 197 7.66 -19.37 19.41
N MET A 198 6.72 -18.43 19.31
CA MET A 198 5.33 -18.60 19.75
C MET A 198 4.42 -19.08 18.63
N MET A 199 4.89 -19.17 17.38
CA MET A 199 4.10 -19.69 16.27
C MET A 199 3.54 -21.07 16.61
N HIS A 200 2.29 -21.30 16.20
CA HIS A 200 1.54 -22.54 16.44
C HIS A 200 1.23 -22.88 17.91
N THR A 201 1.67 -22.07 18.89
CA THR A 201 1.22 -22.21 20.28
C THR A 201 -0.18 -21.60 20.45
N PRO A 202 -1.02 -22.12 21.37
CA PRO A 202 -2.34 -21.52 21.63
C PRO A 202 -2.26 -20.03 21.99
N GLN A 203 -1.27 -19.62 22.78
CA GLN A 203 -1.05 -18.23 23.15
C GLN A 203 -0.63 -17.37 21.95
N GLY A 204 0.29 -17.85 21.12
CA GLY A 204 0.72 -17.15 19.91
C GLY A 204 -0.42 -16.96 18.92
N CYS A 205 -1.25 -17.99 18.71
CA CYS A 205 -2.44 -17.90 17.87
C CYS A 205 -3.46 -16.88 18.42
N ALA A 206 -3.71 -16.88 19.73
CA ALA A 206 -4.60 -15.91 20.36
C ALA A 206 -4.08 -14.46 20.23
N ASN A 207 -2.77 -14.26 20.42
CA ASN A 207 -2.13 -12.95 20.28
C ASN A 207 -2.15 -12.45 18.83
N SER A 208 -1.82 -13.32 17.86
CA SER A 208 -1.88 -12.98 16.44
C SER A 208 -3.30 -12.60 16.03
N LYS A 209 -4.31 -13.36 16.49
CA LYS A 209 -5.72 -13.04 16.24
C LYS A 209 -6.10 -11.65 16.78
N ALA A 210 -5.78 -11.35 18.04
CA ALA A 210 -6.09 -10.04 18.65
C ALA A 210 -5.34 -8.88 17.96
N TYR A 211 -4.11 -9.12 17.51
CA TYR A 211 -3.33 -8.17 16.73
C TYR A 211 -4.02 -7.92 15.37
N ASN A 212 -4.40 -8.98 14.66
CA ASN A 212 -5.10 -8.90 13.37
C ASN A 212 -6.43 -8.16 13.47
N GLU A 213 -7.24 -8.41 14.50
CA GLU A 213 -8.49 -7.67 14.72
C GLU A 213 -8.24 -6.15 14.82
N SER A 214 -7.18 -5.75 15.52
CA SER A 214 -6.80 -4.34 15.66
C SER A 214 -6.31 -3.75 14.32
N ILE A 215 -5.47 -4.49 13.58
CA ILE A 215 -4.98 -4.05 12.27
C ILE A 215 -6.12 -3.95 11.26
N ARG A 216 -7.04 -4.92 11.20
CA ARG A 216 -8.22 -4.89 10.32
C ARG A 216 -9.06 -3.62 10.53
N ALA A 217 -9.35 -3.28 11.80
CA ALA A 217 -10.09 -2.07 12.15
C ALA A 217 -9.33 -0.79 11.73
N ASN A 218 -8.02 -0.76 11.95
CA ASN A 218 -7.17 0.37 11.55
C ASN A 218 -7.06 0.51 10.02
N THR A 219 -6.87 -0.59 9.28
CA THR A 219 -6.84 -0.61 7.81
C THR A 219 -8.11 -0.01 7.25
N MET A 220 -9.28 -0.46 7.70
CA MET A 220 -10.55 0.09 7.23
C MET A 220 -10.70 1.57 7.57
N SER A 221 -10.33 1.98 8.78
CA SER A 221 -10.51 3.35 9.25
C SER A 221 -9.55 4.36 8.62
N VAL A 222 -8.30 3.95 8.34
CA VAL A 222 -7.20 4.84 7.95
C VAL A 222 -6.81 4.68 6.48
N ALA A 223 -6.80 3.44 5.97
CA ALA A 223 -6.28 3.13 4.63
C ALA A 223 -7.37 2.94 3.57
N VAL A 224 -8.65 2.80 3.97
CA VAL A 224 -9.80 2.62 3.04
C VAL A 224 -10.80 3.77 3.14
N LEU A 225 -11.34 4.01 4.34
CA LEU A 225 -12.44 4.96 4.57
C LEU A 225 -12.18 6.38 4.03
N PRO A 226 -11.00 7.00 4.21
CA PRO A 226 -10.79 8.36 3.71
C PRO A 226 -10.89 8.48 2.19
N ALA A 227 -10.41 7.47 1.46
CA ALA A 227 -10.51 7.42 0.00
C ALA A 227 -11.96 7.17 -0.45
N ALA A 228 -12.64 6.19 0.17
CA ALA A 228 -14.05 5.91 -0.13
C ALA A 228 -14.94 7.14 0.06
N GLU A 229 -14.79 7.87 1.19
CA GLU A 229 -15.57 9.09 1.44
C GLU A 229 -15.25 10.23 0.46
N ALA A 230 -13.97 10.39 0.08
CA ALA A 230 -13.57 11.41 -0.88
C ALA A 230 -14.17 11.14 -2.27
N LEU A 231 -14.15 9.88 -2.71
CA LEU A 231 -14.76 9.46 -3.99
C LEU A 231 -16.28 9.62 -3.96
N ALA A 232 -16.93 9.22 -2.87
CA ALA A 232 -18.38 9.36 -2.72
C ALA A 232 -18.82 10.84 -2.70
N ALA A 233 -18.06 11.71 -2.03
CA ALA A 233 -18.31 13.15 -2.06
C ALA A 233 -18.16 13.71 -3.48
N ALA A 234 -17.09 13.32 -4.19
CA ALA A 234 -16.87 13.74 -5.58
C ALA A 234 -18.00 13.27 -6.52
N ALA A 235 -18.46 12.02 -6.38
CA ALA A 235 -19.60 11.48 -7.13
C ALA A 235 -20.91 12.23 -6.86
N SER A 236 -21.02 12.86 -5.69
CA SER A 236 -22.18 13.66 -5.27
C SER A 236 -22.03 15.16 -5.59
N GLY A 237 -21.01 15.56 -6.36
CA GLY A 237 -20.74 16.96 -6.71
C GLY A 237 -20.20 17.80 -5.54
N GLN A 238 -19.75 17.18 -4.45
CA GLN A 238 -19.19 17.87 -3.28
C GLN A 238 -17.66 17.88 -3.33
N ALA A 239 -17.07 19.06 -3.13
CA ALA A 239 -15.63 19.19 -2.95
C ALA A 239 -15.25 18.83 -1.51
N ARG A 240 -14.71 17.63 -1.30
CA ARG A 240 -14.16 17.19 -0.02
C ARG A 240 -12.73 16.70 -0.22
N GLY A 241 -11.78 17.26 0.54
CA GLY A 241 -10.41 16.78 0.55
C GLY A 241 -10.32 15.34 1.08
N CYS A 242 -9.31 14.59 0.63
CA CYS A 242 -9.02 13.26 1.16
C CYS A 242 -7.92 13.36 2.23
N ARG A 243 -8.10 12.65 3.34
CA ARG A 243 -7.07 12.54 4.39
C ARG A 243 -6.06 11.43 4.15
N LEU A 244 -6.26 10.60 3.12
CA LEU A 244 -5.28 9.58 2.76
C LEU A 244 -4.03 10.27 2.20
N PRO A 245 -2.83 10.05 2.77
CA PRO A 245 -1.60 10.59 2.21
C PRO A 245 -1.38 10.10 0.77
N GLY A 246 -0.80 10.94 -0.08
CA GLY A 246 -0.56 10.61 -1.49
C GLY A 246 -1.83 10.45 -2.34
N TRP A 247 -2.99 10.90 -1.83
CA TRP A 247 -4.26 10.88 -2.57
C TRP A 247 -4.12 11.52 -3.96
N ASP A 248 -3.58 12.72 -4.04
CA ASP A 248 -3.43 13.44 -5.32
C ASP A 248 -2.46 12.75 -6.28
N THR A 249 -1.57 11.90 -5.77
CA THR A 249 -0.62 11.11 -6.57
C THR A 249 -1.28 9.88 -7.19
N PHE A 250 -2.13 9.17 -6.44
CA PHE A 250 -2.64 7.84 -6.81
C PHE A 250 -4.16 7.72 -6.81
N LYS A 251 -4.89 8.83 -6.83
CA LYS A 251 -6.35 8.87 -6.81
C LYS A 251 -6.96 7.89 -7.82
N GLU A 252 -6.49 7.91 -9.07
CA GLU A 252 -7.06 7.08 -10.13
C GLU A 252 -6.87 5.58 -9.84
N ALA A 253 -5.70 5.17 -9.35
CA ALA A 253 -5.42 3.77 -9.03
C ALA A 253 -6.28 3.29 -7.84
N ILE A 254 -6.42 4.14 -6.82
CA ILE A 254 -7.25 3.85 -5.64
C ILE A 254 -8.73 3.80 -6.02
N GLU A 255 -9.19 4.68 -6.92
CA GLU A 255 -10.56 4.67 -7.41
C GLU A 255 -10.88 3.39 -8.18
N VAL A 256 -10.04 2.98 -9.13
CA VAL A 256 -10.19 1.72 -9.87
C VAL A 256 -10.25 0.54 -8.89
N HIS A 257 -9.33 0.49 -7.91
CA HIS A 257 -9.27 -0.54 -6.88
C HIS A 257 -10.56 -0.62 -6.05
N LEU A 258 -11.02 0.50 -5.49
CA LEU A 258 -12.21 0.52 -4.62
C LEU A 258 -13.50 0.24 -5.39
N ARG A 259 -13.63 0.72 -6.64
CA ARG A 259 -14.81 0.45 -7.49
C ARG A 259 -14.90 -1.02 -7.88
N ALA A 260 -13.77 -1.61 -8.29
CA ALA A 260 -13.72 -3.01 -8.70
C ALA A 260 -14.01 -3.96 -7.54
N LYS A 261 -13.48 -3.66 -6.33
CA LYS A 261 -13.57 -4.54 -5.16
C LYS A 261 -14.66 -4.16 -4.17
N ARG A 262 -15.60 -3.28 -4.52
CA ARG A 262 -16.61 -2.75 -3.58
C ARG A 262 -17.39 -3.85 -2.84
N GLU A 263 -17.79 -4.90 -3.54
CA GLU A 263 -18.58 -6.01 -2.98
C GLU A 263 -17.71 -6.90 -2.09
N ASP A 264 -16.46 -7.12 -2.50
CA ASP A 264 -15.47 -7.89 -1.73
C ASP A 264 -15.09 -7.18 -0.43
N ILE A 265 -14.95 -5.84 -0.47
CA ILE A 265 -14.68 -5.01 0.71
C ILE A 265 -15.80 -5.18 1.74
N VAL A 266 -17.06 -4.97 1.35
CA VAL A 266 -18.21 -5.08 2.26
C VAL A 266 -18.30 -6.50 2.83
N ARG A 267 -18.20 -7.53 1.98
CA ARG A 267 -18.25 -8.94 2.40
C ARG A 267 -17.12 -9.30 3.38
N THR A 268 -15.93 -8.75 3.17
CA THR A 268 -14.77 -9.00 4.05
C THR A 268 -14.96 -8.33 5.40
N ILE A 269 -15.44 -7.08 5.43
CA ILE A 269 -15.71 -6.40 6.70
C ILE A 269 -16.82 -7.12 7.50
N ASP A 270 -17.90 -7.55 6.83
CA ASP A 270 -18.96 -8.37 7.44
C ASP A 270 -18.41 -9.66 8.09
N ALA A 271 -17.48 -10.34 7.42
CA ALA A 271 -16.83 -11.54 7.97
C ALA A 271 -15.97 -11.19 9.19
N TRP A 272 -15.15 -10.15 9.10
CA TRP A 272 -14.31 -9.69 10.20
C TRP A 272 -15.12 -9.26 11.43
N GLU A 273 -16.27 -8.61 11.26
CA GLU A 273 -17.16 -8.24 12.38
C GLU A 273 -17.74 -9.45 13.12
N LYS A 274 -18.04 -10.54 12.38
CA LYS A 274 -18.51 -11.80 12.95
C LYS A 274 -17.41 -12.52 13.72
N GLU A 275 -16.18 -12.49 13.20
CA GLU A 275 -14.99 -13.10 13.83
C GLU A 275 -14.46 -12.33 15.04
N ALA A 276 -14.68 -11.02 15.07
CA ALA A 276 -14.08 -10.10 16.02
C ALA A 276 -14.50 -10.40 17.46
N SER A 277 -13.49 -10.63 18.30
CA SER A 277 -13.61 -10.93 19.73
C SER A 277 -13.13 -9.78 20.63
N ASN A 278 -12.27 -8.89 20.14
CA ASN A 278 -11.85 -7.65 20.81
C ASN A 278 -12.94 -6.57 20.67
N PRO A 279 -13.57 -6.11 21.77
CA PRO A 279 -14.67 -5.14 21.72
C PRO A 279 -14.27 -3.79 21.11
N GLN A 280 -13.06 -3.31 21.38
CA GLN A 280 -12.59 -2.02 20.90
C GLN A 280 -12.34 -2.06 19.38
N ALA A 281 -11.66 -3.10 18.91
CA ALA A 281 -11.42 -3.30 17.49
C ALA A 281 -12.74 -3.49 16.73
N LYS A 282 -13.67 -4.28 17.29
CA LYS A 282 -15.00 -4.49 16.71
C LYS A 282 -15.81 -3.20 16.59
N SER A 283 -15.84 -2.38 17.65
CA SER A 283 -16.56 -1.11 17.63
C SER A 283 -15.99 -0.15 16.58
N SER A 284 -14.65 -0.04 16.50
CA SER A 284 -13.99 0.77 15.48
C SER A 284 -14.26 0.26 14.07
N LEU A 285 -14.23 -1.06 13.86
CA LEU A 285 -14.53 -1.69 12.56
C LEU A 285 -15.98 -1.41 12.14
N GLN A 286 -16.95 -1.56 13.03
CA GLN A 286 -18.38 -1.28 12.78
C GLN A 286 -18.62 0.18 12.41
N ALA A 287 -17.94 1.11 13.09
CA ALA A 287 -18.03 2.54 12.78
C ALA A 287 -17.47 2.86 11.37
N ALA A 288 -16.35 2.23 10.99
CA ALA A 288 -15.79 2.34 9.65
C ALA A 288 -16.69 1.68 8.60
N HIS A 289 -17.19 0.47 8.87
CA HIS A 289 -18.02 -0.32 7.96
C HIS A 289 -19.26 0.44 7.51
N LYS A 290 -20.03 1.01 8.44
CA LYS A 290 -21.23 1.79 8.12
C LYS A 290 -20.94 2.90 7.11
N ARG A 291 -19.81 3.58 7.27
CA ARG A 291 -19.42 4.71 6.42
C ARG A 291 -18.82 4.26 5.09
N ILE A 292 -17.98 3.23 5.10
CA ILE A 292 -17.42 2.62 3.88
C ILE A 292 -18.56 2.11 3.00
N LYS A 293 -19.51 1.35 3.57
CA LYS A 293 -20.65 0.82 2.82
C LYS A 293 -21.47 1.93 2.15
N ALA A 294 -21.86 2.96 2.92
CA ALA A 294 -22.60 4.10 2.38
C ALA A 294 -21.82 4.84 1.28
N ALA A 295 -20.50 4.98 1.43
CA ALA A 295 -19.66 5.61 0.42
C ALA A 295 -19.55 4.77 -0.86
N LEU A 296 -19.35 3.45 -0.74
CA LEU A 296 -19.22 2.55 -1.88
C LEU A 296 -20.54 2.39 -2.66
N GLU A 297 -21.70 2.48 -2.00
CA GLU A 297 -23.01 2.50 -2.67
C GLU A 297 -23.15 3.69 -3.64
N LEU A 298 -22.58 4.85 -3.30
CA LEU A 298 -22.58 6.03 -4.18
C LEU A 298 -21.61 5.88 -5.37
N LEU A 299 -20.67 4.93 -5.31
CA LEU A 299 -19.77 4.60 -6.42
C LEU A 299 -20.37 3.57 -7.40
N ALA A 300 -21.57 3.04 -7.12
CA ALA A 300 -22.23 2.03 -7.95
C ALA A 300 -22.89 2.58 -9.24
N GLY A 301 -22.77 3.88 -9.51
CA GLY A 301 -23.18 4.49 -10.79
C GLY A 301 -22.26 4.09 -11.96
N PRO A 302 -22.74 4.14 -13.22
CA PRO A 302 -21.96 3.70 -14.37
C PRO A 302 -20.69 4.56 -14.54
N THR A 303 -19.55 3.88 -14.69
CA THR A 303 -18.28 4.44 -15.19
C THR A 303 -18.37 4.77 -16.66
#